data_AF-A0A2Z4L9H7-F1
#
_entry.id   AF-A0A2Z4L9H7-F1
#
_cell.length_a   1.000
_cell.length_b   1.000
_cell.length_c   1.000
_cell.angle_alpha   90.00
_cell.angle_beta   90.00
_cell.angle_gamma   90.00
#
_symmetry.space_group_name_H-M   'P 1'
#
loop_
_entity.id
_entity.type
_entity.pdbx_description
1 polymer ?
#
loop_
_entity_poly.entity_id
_entity_poly.type
_entity_poly.pdbx_seq_one_letter_code
_entity_poly.pdbx_strand_id
1 'polypeptide(L)'
;MNNKGQISLEYILFSTIIIVMLIFIAGTLLDENEKNIIIDSARMGAQEGADKNAYATYYNDTFNYYQSDYPRLLHPTDIDIINITLRENGEKRLILEIYAHSNTKLTYNEKYIISSRINYYTRRSITNTFKQKQNGIYYTPALSDNYEIECEDVRWI
;
A
#
# COMPACT_ATOMS: atom_id res chain seq x y z
N MET A 1 45.48 -42.98 -10.51
CA MET A 1 44.32 -42.13 -10.85
C MET A 1 44.56 -40.74 -10.26
N ASN A 2 44.57 -39.71 -11.10
CA ASN A 2 45.05 -38.37 -10.75
C ASN A 2 43.86 -37.51 -10.28
N ASN A 3 43.49 -37.60 -9.00
CA ASN A 3 42.30 -36.92 -8.42
C ASN A 3 42.41 -35.38 -8.34
N LYS A 4 43.54 -34.78 -8.75
CA LYS A 4 43.77 -33.33 -8.65
C LYS A 4 42.87 -32.52 -9.58
N GLY A 5 42.50 -33.05 -10.75
CA GLY A 5 41.60 -32.36 -11.68
C GLY A 5 40.13 -32.45 -11.28
N GLN A 6 39.72 -33.55 -10.63
CA GLN A 6 38.35 -33.78 -10.20
C GLN A 6 37.94 -32.81 -9.09
N ILE A 7 38.81 -32.60 -8.09
CA ILE A 7 38.55 -31.68 -6.97
C ILE A 7 38.36 -30.23 -7.46
N SER A 8 39.18 -29.78 -8.42
CA SER A 8 39.05 -28.44 -9.01
C SER A 8 37.74 -28.26 -9.78
N LEU A 9 37.28 -29.31 -10.47
CA LEU A 9 36.07 -29.27 -11.28
C LEU A 9 34.81 -29.28 -10.39
N GLU A 10 34.80 -30.08 -9.33
CA GLU A 10 33.77 -30.05 -8.29
C GLU A 10 33.69 -28.69 -7.61
N TYR A 11 34.83 -28.08 -7.28
CA TYR A 11 34.87 -26.74 -6.69
C TYR A 11 34.25 -25.66 -7.59
N ILE A 12 34.57 -25.69 -8.89
CA ILE A 12 33.98 -24.75 -9.88
C ILE A 12 32.47 -24.98 -9.98
N LEU A 13 32.02 -26.24 -10.00
CA LEU A 13 30.60 -26.57 -10.04
C LEU A 13 29.86 -26.01 -8.81
N PHE A 14 30.37 -26.27 -7.60
CA PHE A 14 29.77 -25.77 -6.35
C PHE A 14 29.76 -24.24 -6.30
N SER A 15 30.87 -23.60 -6.67
CA SER A 15 30.95 -22.14 -6.70
C SER A 15 29.91 -21.54 -7.65
N THR A 16 29.69 -22.16 -8.80
CA THR A 16 28.70 -21.71 -9.78
C THR A 16 27.28 -21.87 -9.25
N ILE A 17 26.96 -23.00 -8.63
CA ILE A 17 25.65 -23.25 -8.01
C ILE A 17 25.36 -22.22 -6.91
N ILE A 18 26.35 -21.92 -6.07
CA ILE A 18 26.21 -20.90 -5.01
C ILE A 18 25.92 -19.53 -5.60
N ILE A 19 26.66 -19.11 -6.64
CA ILE A 19 26.42 -17.82 -7.30
C ILE A 19 25.01 -17.74 -7.89
N VAL A 20 24.56 -18.80 -8.57
CA VAL A 20 23.22 -18.87 -9.13
C VAL A 20 22.16 -18.75 -8.03
N MET A 21 22.30 -19.48 -6.93
CA MET A 21 21.39 -19.38 -5.78
C MET A 21 21.35 -17.96 -5.20
N LEU A 22 22.50 -17.31 -5.06
CA LEU A 22 22.58 -15.93 -4.55
C LEU A 22 21.82 -14.94 -5.44
N ILE A 23 21.89 -15.09 -6.76
CA ILE A 23 21.16 -14.24 -7.70
C ILE A 23 19.64 -14.41 -7.53
N PHE A 24 19.16 -15.66 -7.41
CA PHE A 24 17.74 -15.93 -7.19
C PHE A 24 17.25 -15.34 -5.86
N ILE A 25 17.99 -15.56 -4.77
CA ILE A 25 17.64 -15.03 -3.45
C ILE A 25 17.61 -13.50 -3.48
N ALA A 26 18.62 -12.86 -4.07
CA ALA A 26 18.66 -11.41 -4.19
C ALA A 26 17.44 -10.87 -4.95
N GLY A 27 17.02 -11.53 -6.03
CA GLY A 27 15.80 -11.18 -6.77
C GLY A 27 14.55 -11.24 -5.89
N THR A 28 14.36 -12.34 -5.16
CA THR A 28 13.21 -12.49 -4.25
C THR A 28 13.21 -11.48 -3.10
N LEU A 29 14.38 -11.13 -2.57
CA LEU A 29 14.50 -10.15 -1.50
C LEU A 29 14.14 -8.73 -1.96
N LEU A 30 14.54 -8.36 -3.19
CA LEU A 30 14.18 -7.06 -3.75
C LEU A 30 12.67 -6.94 -3.97
N ASP A 31 12.04 -8.01 -4.47
CA ASP A 31 10.59 -8.06 -4.68
C ASP A 31 9.79 -7.92 -3.37
N GLU A 32 10.15 -8.72 -2.35
CA GLU A 32 9.52 -8.65 -1.03
C GLU A 32 9.78 -7.31 -0.32
N ASN A 33 10.97 -6.72 -0.53
CA ASN A 33 11.27 -5.40 0.01
C ASN A 33 10.39 -4.31 -0.62
N GLU A 34 10.15 -4.36 -1.93
CA GLU A 34 9.21 -3.44 -2.60
C GLU A 34 7.80 -3.59 -2.05
N LYS A 35 7.29 -4.82 -1.91
CA LYS A 35 5.96 -5.09 -1.31
C LYS A 35 5.84 -4.56 0.12
N ASN A 36 6.88 -4.70 0.94
CA ASN A 36 6.91 -4.14 2.30
C ASN A 36 6.85 -2.61 2.30
N ILE A 37 7.60 -1.95 1.42
CA ILE A 37 7.55 -0.48 1.27
C ILE A 37 6.15 -0.03 0.82
N ILE A 38 5.49 -0.78 -0.07
CA ILE A 38 4.09 -0.51 -0.45
C ILE A 38 3.18 -0.59 0.78
N ILE A 39 3.29 -1.62 1.62
CA ILE A 39 2.47 -1.78 2.83
C ILE A 39 2.74 -0.66 3.84
N ASP A 40 4.00 -0.30 4.07
CA ASP A 40 4.37 0.75 5.02
C ASP A 40 3.88 2.13 4.55
N SER A 41 4.07 2.45 3.27
CA SER A 41 3.56 3.70 2.69
C SER A 41 2.03 3.73 2.67
N ALA A 42 1.39 2.60 2.41
CA ALA A 42 -0.06 2.45 2.51
C ALA A 42 -0.55 2.70 3.93
N ARG A 43 0.15 2.19 4.96
CA ARG A 43 -0.19 2.41 6.38
C ARG A 43 -0.12 3.88 6.75
N MET A 44 0.95 4.58 6.33
CA MET A 44 1.07 6.03 6.56
C MET A 44 -0.03 6.81 5.84
N GLY A 45 -0.34 6.46 4.59
CA GLY A 45 -1.39 7.12 3.80
C GLY A 45 -2.79 6.85 4.35
N ALA A 46 -3.06 5.63 4.77
CA ALA A 46 -4.34 5.24 5.36
C ALA A 46 -4.57 5.98 6.68
N GLN A 47 -3.55 6.08 7.53
CA GLN A 47 -3.61 6.84 8.78
C GLN A 47 -3.81 8.33 8.50
N GLU A 48 -3.07 8.92 7.55
CA GLU A 48 -3.29 10.31 7.13
C GLU A 48 -4.75 10.53 6.67
N GLY A 49 -5.29 9.57 5.91
CA GLY A 49 -6.67 9.60 5.46
C GLY A 49 -7.70 9.43 6.59
N ALA A 50 -7.40 8.69 7.65
CA ALA A 50 -8.25 8.62 8.83
C ALA A 50 -8.25 9.95 9.61
N ASP A 51 -7.06 10.52 9.82
CA ASP A 51 -6.84 11.68 10.69
C ASP A 51 -7.28 13.02 10.07
N LYS A 52 -7.42 13.08 8.74
CA LYS A 52 -7.65 14.34 8.01
C LYS A 52 -8.99 15.03 8.29
N ASN A 53 -9.89 14.41 9.06
CA ASN A 53 -11.12 15.04 9.56
C ASN A 53 -10.87 16.36 10.31
N ALA A 54 -9.76 16.47 11.05
CA ALA A 54 -9.56 17.58 11.99
C ALA A 54 -8.77 18.78 11.43
N TYR A 55 -8.08 18.63 10.30
CA TYR A 55 -7.07 19.59 9.81
C TYR A 55 -7.26 20.06 8.36
N ALA A 56 -8.32 19.61 7.67
CA ALA A 56 -8.51 19.97 6.28
C ALA A 56 -9.11 21.38 6.13
N THR A 57 -8.38 22.27 5.44
CA THR A 57 -8.95 23.53 4.92
C THR A 57 -9.84 23.18 3.72
N TYR A 58 -11.15 23.07 3.95
CA TYR A 58 -12.12 22.80 2.90
C TYR A 58 -12.42 24.07 2.10
N TYR A 59 -12.60 23.96 0.77
CA TYR A 59 -13.23 25.02 -0.02
C TYR A 59 -14.67 25.23 0.48
N ASN A 60 -15.17 26.47 0.46
CA ASN A 60 -16.48 26.84 1.02
C ASN A 60 -17.62 25.88 0.63
N ASP A 61 -17.69 25.45 -0.63
CA ASP A 61 -18.77 24.57 -1.09
C ASP A 61 -18.68 23.15 -0.51
N THR A 62 -17.46 22.62 -0.38
CA THR A 62 -17.21 21.32 0.25
C THR A 62 -17.44 21.40 1.75
N PHE A 63 -16.98 22.48 2.39
CA PHE A 63 -17.23 22.73 3.81
C PHE A 63 -18.72 22.81 4.12
N ASN A 64 -19.47 23.57 3.33
CA ASN A 64 -20.92 23.74 3.49
C ASN A 64 -21.68 22.41 3.33
N TYR A 65 -21.25 21.55 2.39
CA TYR A 65 -21.81 20.20 2.24
C TYR A 65 -21.54 19.33 3.47
N TYR A 66 -20.31 19.30 3.97
CA TYR A 66 -19.98 18.56 5.20
C TYR A 66 -20.69 19.15 6.43
N GLN A 67 -20.81 20.47 6.53
CA GLN A 67 -21.44 21.12 7.67
C GLN A 67 -22.96 20.93 7.70
N SER A 68 -23.62 20.91 6.55
CA SER A 68 -25.06 20.66 6.41
C SER A 68 -25.40 19.19 6.63
N ASP A 69 -24.72 18.30 5.92
CA ASP A 69 -25.20 16.93 5.73
C ASP A 69 -24.43 15.91 6.58
N TYR A 70 -23.18 16.19 6.95
CA TYR A 70 -22.31 15.26 7.68
C TYR A 70 -21.39 15.95 8.71
N PRO A 71 -21.92 16.77 9.64
CA PRO A 71 -21.11 17.61 10.53
C PRO A 71 -20.16 16.80 11.44
N ARG A 72 -20.47 15.52 11.69
CA ARG A 72 -19.61 14.62 12.47
C ARG A 72 -18.26 14.32 11.80
N LEU A 73 -18.19 14.40 10.47
CA LEU A 73 -16.94 14.21 9.72
C LEU A 73 -15.99 15.41 9.80
N LEU A 74 -16.44 16.53 10.39
CA LEU A 74 -15.61 17.70 10.69
C LEU A 74 -14.93 17.60 12.07
N HIS A 75 -15.25 16.56 12.85
CA HIS A 75 -14.65 16.30 14.14
C HIS A 75 -13.71 15.10 14.05
N PRO A 76 -12.67 15.03 14.91
CA PRO A 76 -11.84 13.83 15.02
C PRO A 76 -12.74 12.61 15.18
N THR A 77 -12.64 11.69 14.23
CA THR A 77 -13.35 10.42 14.30
C THR A 77 -12.31 9.40 14.75
N ASP A 78 -12.58 8.69 15.85
CA ASP A 78 -11.70 7.63 16.37
C ASP A 78 -11.76 6.43 15.40
N ILE A 79 -10.94 6.49 14.35
CA ILE A 79 -10.84 5.50 13.30
C ILE A 79 -9.46 4.88 13.36
N ASP A 80 -9.43 3.59 13.65
CA ASP A 80 -8.20 2.83 13.78
C ASP A 80 -8.00 1.97 12.53
N ILE A 81 -6.84 2.11 11.89
CA ILE A 81 -6.43 1.20 10.80
C ILE A 81 -5.90 -0.08 11.44
N ILE A 82 -6.69 -1.16 11.38
CA ILE A 82 -6.38 -2.43 12.04
C ILE A 82 -5.31 -3.20 11.27
N ASN A 83 -5.48 -3.29 9.95
CA ASN A 83 -4.62 -4.11 9.12
C ASN A 83 -4.63 -3.61 7.67
N ILE A 84 -3.52 -3.86 6.98
CA ILE A 84 -3.39 -3.65 5.54
C ILE A 84 -2.72 -4.88 4.97
N THR A 85 -3.37 -5.50 4.00
CA THR A 85 -2.86 -6.70 3.32
C THR A 85 -2.76 -6.46 1.84
N LEU A 86 -1.85 -7.20 1.23
CA LEU A 86 -1.55 -7.13 -0.19
C LEU A 86 -1.81 -8.52 -0.80
N ARG A 87 -2.53 -8.56 -1.92
CA ARG A 87 -2.80 -9.79 -2.69
C ARG A 87 -2.32 -9.58 -4.12
N GLU A 88 -1.64 -10.58 -4.67
CA GLU A 88 -1.26 -10.59 -6.08
C GLU A 88 -2.48 -10.89 -6.97
N ASN A 89 -2.64 -10.11 -8.04
CA ASN A 89 -3.68 -10.26 -9.06
C ASN A 89 -3.08 -10.28 -10.48
N GLY A 90 -2.16 -11.22 -10.70
CA GLY A 90 -1.39 -11.33 -11.95
C GLY A 90 0.04 -10.79 -11.83
N GLU A 91 0.78 -10.81 -12.94
CA GLU A 91 2.25 -10.78 -12.93
C GLU A 91 2.87 -9.43 -12.49
N LYS A 92 2.09 -8.34 -12.40
CA LYS A 92 2.54 -7.00 -11.94
C LYS A 92 1.41 -6.18 -11.31
N ARG A 93 0.43 -6.86 -10.74
CA ARG A 93 -0.77 -6.21 -10.20
C ARG A 93 -1.00 -6.66 -8.78
N LEU A 94 -1.18 -5.69 -7.90
CA LEU A 94 -1.41 -5.91 -6.49
C LEU A 94 -2.75 -5.30 -6.11
N ILE A 95 -3.51 -6.02 -5.29
CA ILE A 95 -4.72 -5.54 -4.66
C ILE A 95 -4.39 -5.26 -3.20
N LEU A 96 -4.64 -4.03 -2.78
CA LEU A 96 -4.50 -3.59 -1.42
C LEU A 96 -5.86 -3.66 -0.70
N GLU A 97 -5.91 -4.38 0.40
CA GLU A 97 -7.08 -4.46 1.28
C GLU A 97 -6.78 -3.75 2.59
N ILE A 98 -7.63 -2.81 2.98
CA ILE A 98 -7.49 -2.04 4.21
C ILE A 98 -8.64 -2.39 5.15
N TYR A 99 -8.31 -2.68 6.40
CA TYR A 99 -9.25 -2.99 7.46
C TYR A 99 -9.26 -1.86 8.48
N ALA A 100 -10.44 -1.31 8.76
CA ALA A 100 -10.60 -0.19 9.67
C ALA A 100 -11.66 -0.49 10.75
N HIS A 101 -11.42 0.01 11.95
CA HIS A 101 -12.38 0.03 13.05
C HIS A 101 -12.82 1.47 13.31
N SER A 102 -14.04 1.65 13.81
CA SER A 102 -14.48 2.92 14.38
C SER A 102 -15.14 2.66 15.71
N ASN A 103 -14.66 3.34 16.75
CA ASN A 103 -15.26 3.30 18.09
C ASN A 103 -16.64 3.98 18.11
N THR A 104 -16.95 4.77 17.07
CA THR A 104 -18.24 5.42 16.90
C THR A 104 -19.12 4.71 15.87
N LYS A 105 -20.43 4.72 16.09
CA LYS A 105 -21.40 4.14 15.15
C LYS A 105 -21.58 5.05 13.94
N LEU A 106 -20.89 4.71 12.85
CA LEU A 106 -20.98 5.39 11.56
C LEU A 106 -22.08 4.79 10.67
N THR A 107 -22.80 5.66 9.96
CA THR A 107 -23.72 5.28 8.89
C THR A 107 -22.96 4.73 7.68
N TYR A 108 -23.67 4.06 6.76
CA TYR A 108 -23.10 3.54 5.52
C TYR A 108 -22.43 4.65 4.69
N ASN A 109 -23.10 5.80 4.55
CA ASN A 109 -22.58 6.92 3.77
C ASN A 109 -21.31 7.53 4.39
N GLU A 110 -21.27 7.70 5.71
CA GLU A 110 -20.07 8.18 6.42
C GLU A 110 -18.90 7.21 6.21
N LYS A 111 -19.14 5.90 6.36
CA LYS A 111 -18.13 4.87 6.07
C LYS A 111 -17.63 4.95 4.64
N TYR A 112 -18.51 5.12 3.66
CA TYR A 112 -18.13 5.22 2.25
C TYR A 112 -17.25 6.45 1.96
N ILE A 113 -17.61 7.61 2.50
CA ILE A 113 -16.84 8.85 2.34
C ILE A 113 -15.44 8.69 2.97
N ILE A 114 -15.38 8.17 4.19
CA ILE A 114 -14.11 7.94 4.87
C ILE A 114 -13.26 6.91 4.11
N SER A 115 -13.86 5.82 3.65
CA SER A 115 -13.18 4.77 2.88
C SER A 115 -12.55 5.34 1.60
N SER A 116 -13.30 6.18 0.89
CA SER A 116 -12.82 6.86 -0.31
C SER A 116 -11.62 7.76 -0.02
N ARG A 117 -11.65 8.46 1.11
CA ARG A 117 -10.56 9.32 1.57
C ARG A 117 -9.33 8.53 1.97
N ILE A 118 -9.49 7.48 2.78
CA ILE A 118 -8.42 6.54 3.15
C ILE A 118 -7.76 6.02 1.87
N ASN A 119 -8.54 5.46 0.95
CA ASN A 119 -8.02 4.92 -0.31
C ASN A 119 -7.29 5.99 -1.13
N TYR A 120 -7.78 7.22 -1.19
CA TYR A 120 -7.10 8.31 -1.88
C TYR A 120 -5.71 8.61 -1.28
N TYR A 121 -5.62 8.79 0.05
CA TYR A 121 -4.36 9.11 0.71
C TYR A 121 -3.38 7.95 0.68
N THR A 122 -3.86 6.71 0.79
CA THR A 122 -3.08 5.50 0.57
C THR A 122 -2.44 5.49 -0.81
N ARG A 123 -3.23 5.63 -1.88
CA ARG A 123 -2.72 5.64 -3.26
C ARG A 123 -1.70 6.76 -3.48
N ARG A 124 -2.01 7.96 -2.98
CA ARG A 124 -1.10 9.12 -3.05
C ARG A 124 0.22 8.86 -2.33
N SER A 125 0.17 8.27 -1.13
CA SER A 125 1.35 7.97 -0.32
C SER A 125 2.26 6.96 -1.03
N ILE A 126 1.69 5.88 -1.57
CA ILE A 126 2.43 4.87 -2.36
C ILE A 126 3.10 5.53 -3.55
N THR A 127 2.33 6.21 -4.42
CA THR A 127 2.87 6.86 -5.63
C THR A 127 4.00 7.85 -5.29
N ASN A 128 3.85 8.63 -4.23
CA ASN A 128 4.88 9.59 -3.81
C ASN A 128 6.13 8.91 -3.25
N THR A 129 5.97 7.80 -2.51
CA THR A 129 7.09 7.04 -1.93
C THR A 129 8.00 6.50 -3.03
N PHE A 130 7.41 5.94 -4.08
CA PHE A 130 8.14 5.44 -5.25
C PHE A 130 8.48 6.54 -6.27
N LYS A 131 8.13 7.80 -5.99
CA LYS A 131 8.33 8.95 -6.89
C LYS A 131 7.76 8.72 -8.30
N GLN A 132 6.69 7.94 -8.38
CA GLN A 132 6.01 7.63 -9.62
C GLN A 132 5.10 8.78 -10.04
N LYS A 133 4.73 8.82 -11.32
CA LYS A 133 3.81 9.84 -11.82
C LYS A 133 2.40 9.57 -11.29
N GLN A 134 1.71 10.64 -10.89
CA GLN A 134 0.30 10.58 -10.53
C GLN A 134 -0.54 10.10 -11.73
N ASN A 135 -1.32 9.03 -11.52
CA ASN A 135 -2.27 8.54 -12.52
C ASN A 135 -3.68 9.08 -12.24
N GLY A 136 -4.08 10.09 -13.02
CA GLY A 136 -5.35 10.79 -12.86
C GLY A 136 -5.49 11.54 -11.53
N ILE A 137 -6.64 12.17 -11.29
CA ILE A 137 -6.86 12.98 -10.07
C ILE A 137 -6.92 12.14 -8.79
N TYR A 138 -7.20 10.83 -8.90
CA TYR A 138 -7.39 9.92 -7.77
C TYR A 138 -6.23 8.95 -7.53
N TYR A 139 -5.12 9.06 -8.27
CA TYR A 139 -3.98 8.15 -8.17
C TYR A 139 -4.37 6.67 -8.42
N THR A 140 -5.22 6.40 -9.41
CA THR A 140 -5.70 5.04 -9.72
C THR A 140 -5.23 4.56 -11.10
N PRO A 141 -4.63 3.35 -11.18
CA PRO A 141 -4.00 2.63 -10.06
C PRO A 141 -2.83 3.43 -9.47
N ALA A 142 -2.47 3.13 -8.22
CA ALA A 142 -1.22 3.61 -7.64
C ALA A 142 -0.06 2.84 -8.30
N LEU A 143 1.11 3.46 -8.37
CA LEU A 143 2.26 2.93 -9.09
C LEU A 143 3.45 2.82 -8.14
N SER A 144 4.13 1.68 -8.22
CA SER A 144 5.46 1.42 -7.65
C SER A 144 6.46 1.21 -8.79
N ASP A 145 7.65 0.69 -8.50
CA ASP A 145 8.67 0.49 -9.54
C ASP A 145 8.30 -0.68 -10.47
N ASN A 146 7.72 -1.75 -9.90
CA ASN A 146 7.39 -2.97 -10.64
C ASN A 146 5.89 -3.31 -10.66
N TYR A 147 5.06 -2.67 -9.83
CA TYR A 147 3.64 -3.03 -9.67
C TYR A 147 2.67 -1.86 -9.90
N GLU A 148 1.51 -2.20 -10.47
CA GLU A 148 0.27 -1.43 -10.41
C GLU A 148 -0.54 -1.88 -9.19
N ILE A 149 -0.96 -0.94 -8.35
CA ILE A 149 -1.67 -1.21 -7.10
C ILE A 149 -3.10 -0.66 -7.18
N GLU A 150 -4.07 -1.55 -7.08
CA GLU A 150 -5.48 -1.22 -6.92
C GLU A 150 -5.85 -1.31 -5.42
N CYS A 151 -6.78 -0.46 -4.98
CA CYS A 151 -7.30 -0.51 -3.61
C CYS A 151 -8.74 -1.01 -3.64
N GLU A 152 -9.03 -2.06 -2.89
CA GLU A 152 -10.41 -2.46 -2.60
C GLU A 152 -11.10 -1.44 -1.68
N ASP A 153 -12.42 -1.54 -1.59
CA ASP A 153 -13.18 -0.80 -0.59
C ASP A 153 -12.71 -1.19 0.82
N VAL A 154 -12.58 -0.18 1.69
CA VAL A 154 -12.13 -0.38 3.07
C VAL A 154 -13.14 -1.27 3.81
N ARG A 155 -12.63 -2.34 4.42
CA ARG A 155 -13.44 -3.29 5.19
C ARG A 155 -13.55 -2.82 6.63
N TRP A 156 -14.78 -2.52 7.04
CA TRP A 156 -15.09 -2.07 8.39
C TRP A 156 -15.37 -3.27 9.30
N ILE A 157 -14.58 -3.43 10.35
CA ILE A 157 -14.74 -4.48 11.38
C ILE A 157 -15.19 -3.87 12.69
#